data_AF-A0A968M9A9-F1
#
_entry.id   AF-A0A968M9A9-F1
#
_cell.length_a   1.000
_cell.length_b   1.000
_cell.length_c   1.000
_cell.angle_alpha   90.00
_cell.angle_beta   90.00
_cell.angle_gamma   90.00
#
_symmetry.space_group_name_H-M   'P 1'
#
loop_
_entity.id
_entity.type
_entity.pdbx_description
1 polymer ?
#
loop_
_entity_poly.entity_id
_entity_poly.type
_entity_poly.pdbx_seq_one_letter_code
_entity_poly.pdbx_strand_id
1 'polypeptide(L)'
;MMGWLTEDFAIAAVPTTAGALRSSGFGLVLLARTTVADLPRQFLSKLDRWARSSPGGPIPDGLEIRAETLAQTEVTAWTVRSQSMTTRLATQGFLTQDVLFWAAGDLITSLLPAPSTALAQSPTFRRLTAGLPTTNGGYFYWHVGASLPILDRLLPSELKSTPAYTQGRVLLDAVRGLAATTTNLDDRTVRLDILLSLKPTPVE
;
A
#
# COMPACT_ATOMS: atom_id res chain seq x y z
N MET A 1 -6.85 19.04 0.39
CA MET A 1 -5.66 18.20 0.64
C MET A 1 -5.03 18.59 1.97
N MET A 2 -4.52 17.63 2.74
CA MET A 2 -3.81 17.90 4.00
C MET A 2 -2.53 18.70 3.72
N GLY A 3 -2.52 20.01 4.04
CA GLY A 3 -1.41 20.91 3.74
C GLY A 3 -0.08 20.62 4.45
N TRP A 4 0.00 19.55 5.24
CA TRP A 4 1.23 19.10 5.90
C TRP A 4 1.95 17.97 5.14
N LEU A 5 1.25 17.34 4.21
CA LEU A 5 1.76 16.25 3.39
C LEU A 5 2.31 16.87 2.09
N THR A 6 3.31 17.72 2.28
CA THR A 6 3.89 18.61 1.26
C THR A 6 4.98 17.97 0.44
N GLU A 7 5.46 16.80 0.87
CA GLU A 7 6.47 16.02 0.16
C GLU A 7 5.87 14.71 -0.38
N ASP A 8 6.69 13.66 -0.43
CA ASP A 8 6.32 12.39 -1.03
C ASP A 8 5.46 11.55 -0.08
N PHE A 9 4.43 10.93 -0.65
CA PHE A 9 3.69 9.87 0.01
C PHE A 9 3.46 8.70 -0.94
N ALA A 10 3.29 7.52 -0.37
CA ALA A 10 2.95 6.32 -1.10
C ALA A 10 1.85 5.56 -0.35
N ILE A 11 0.86 5.09 -1.09
CA ILE A 11 -0.12 4.12 -0.62
C ILE A 11 0.10 2.86 -1.44
N ALA A 12 0.29 1.72 -0.79
CA ALA A 12 0.51 0.46 -1.46
C ALA A 12 -0.35 -0.65 -0.86
N ALA A 13 -0.89 -1.48 -1.74
CA ALA A 13 -1.41 -2.80 -1.39
C ALA A 13 -0.30 -3.82 -1.60
N VAL A 14 0.08 -4.53 -0.54
CA VAL A 14 1.20 -5.46 -0.53
C VAL A 14 0.67 -6.87 -0.22
N PRO A 15 0.98 -7.89 -1.04
CA PRO A 15 0.60 -9.27 -0.75
C PRO A 15 1.08 -9.71 0.63
N THR A 16 0.23 -10.40 1.39
CA THR A 16 0.59 -10.97 2.69
C THR A 16 -0.14 -12.29 2.93
N THR A 17 0.52 -13.21 3.62
CA THR A 17 -0.05 -14.49 4.06
C THR A 17 -0.08 -14.60 5.59
N ALA A 18 0.31 -13.52 6.28
CA ALA A 18 0.47 -13.47 7.72
C ALA A 18 -0.67 -12.72 8.42
N GLY A 19 -0.89 -13.07 9.68
CA GLY A 19 -1.74 -12.30 10.58
C GLY A 19 -3.22 -12.27 10.23
N ALA A 20 -3.88 -11.22 10.70
CA ALA A 20 -5.29 -10.89 10.46
C ALA A 20 -5.66 -10.82 8.96
N LEU A 21 -4.67 -10.55 8.11
CA LEU A 21 -4.83 -10.25 6.68
C LEU A 21 -4.57 -11.45 5.78
N ARG A 22 -4.39 -12.65 6.35
CA ARG A 22 -4.20 -13.88 5.58
C ARG A 22 -5.39 -14.17 4.66
N SER A 23 -6.60 -13.92 5.13
CA SER A 23 -7.84 -14.19 4.38
C SER A 23 -8.00 -13.25 3.18
N SER A 24 -7.67 -11.97 3.33
CA SER A 24 -7.66 -11.02 2.21
C SER A 24 -6.49 -11.27 1.25
N GLY A 25 -5.37 -11.78 1.75
CA GLY A 25 -4.17 -12.07 0.96
C GLY A 25 -3.32 -10.83 0.66
N PHE A 26 -3.69 -9.67 1.18
CA PHE A 26 -2.95 -8.41 1.04
C PHE A 26 -3.20 -7.49 2.24
N GLY A 27 -2.25 -6.60 2.51
CA GLY A 27 -2.37 -5.51 3.47
C GLY A 27 -2.11 -4.16 2.83
N LEU A 28 -2.56 -3.11 3.50
CA LEU A 28 -2.34 -1.74 3.08
C LEU A 28 -1.18 -1.13 3.88
N VAL A 29 -0.35 -0.36 3.20
CA VAL A 29 0.66 0.50 3.81
C VAL A 29 0.52 1.91 3.27
N LEU A 30 0.60 2.88 4.18
CA LEU A 30 0.79 4.28 3.89
C LEU A 30 2.20 4.65 4.35
N LEU A 31 2.96 5.28 3.47
CA LEU A 31 4.25 5.90 3.76
C LEU A 31 4.13 7.39 3.46
N ALA A 32 4.68 8.24 4.32
CA ALA A 32 4.77 9.66 4.03
C ALA A 32 6.08 10.21 4.55
N ARG A 33 6.77 10.98 3.69
CA ARG A 33 7.96 11.75 4.05
C ARG A 33 7.54 13.15 4.49
N THR A 34 8.21 13.68 5.49
CA THR A 34 8.08 15.09 5.86
C THR A 34 9.35 15.59 6.53
N THR A 35 9.74 16.81 6.15
CA THR A 35 10.83 17.55 6.78
C THR A 35 10.36 18.43 7.94
N VAL A 36 9.04 18.57 8.14
CA VAL A 36 8.49 19.39 9.23
C VAL A 36 8.51 18.58 10.53
N ALA A 37 9.35 19.01 11.45
CA ALA A 37 9.42 18.42 12.79
C ALA A 37 8.02 18.41 13.46
N ASP A 38 7.79 17.37 14.28
CA ASP A 38 6.58 17.17 15.10
C ASP A 38 5.24 16.88 14.37
N LEU A 39 5.03 17.34 13.14
CA LEU A 39 3.81 17.04 12.37
C LEU A 39 3.53 15.54 12.20
N PRO A 40 4.50 14.67 11.85
CA PRO A 40 4.20 13.24 11.73
C PRO A 40 3.75 12.65 13.07
N ARG A 41 4.36 13.04 14.20
CA ARG A 41 3.94 12.60 15.54
C ARG A 41 2.52 13.07 15.88
N GLN A 42 2.19 14.32 15.53
CA GLN A 42 0.84 14.85 15.74
C GLN A 42 -0.20 14.13 14.89
N PHE A 43 0.13 13.78 13.64
CA PHE A 43 -0.74 13.00 12.76
C PHE A 43 -1.01 11.61 13.35
N LEU A 44 0.03 10.85 13.71
CA LEU A 44 -0.11 9.53 14.32
C LEU A 44 -0.91 9.59 15.63
N SER A 45 -0.69 10.62 16.45
CA SER A 45 -1.45 10.84 17.69
C SER A 45 -2.93 11.19 17.45
N LYS A 46 -3.25 11.91 16.36
CA LYS A 46 -4.64 12.17 15.95
C LYS A 46 -5.29 10.87 15.46
N LEU A 47 -4.55 10.05 14.73
CA LEU A 47 -5.01 8.76 14.23
C LEU A 47 -5.33 7.80 15.40
N ASP A 48 -4.47 7.76 16.42
CA ASP A 48 -4.71 7.00 17.65
C ASP A 48 -5.96 7.48 18.40
N ARG A 49 -6.14 8.80 18.54
CA ARG A 49 -7.31 9.37 19.20
C ARG A 49 -8.59 9.03 18.45
N TRP A 50 -8.58 9.14 17.13
CA TRP A 50 -9.71 8.76 16.29
C TRP A 50 -10.08 7.27 16.45
N ALA A 51 -9.08 6.38 16.49
CA ALA A 51 -9.32 4.95 16.69
C ALA A 51 -9.93 4.65 18.06
N ARG A 52 -9.45 5.31 19.12
CA ARG A 52 -10.00 5.18 20.49
C ARG A 52 -11.40 5.77 20.63
N SER A 53 -11.73 6.82 19.86
CA SER A 53 -13.03 7.49 19.94
C SER A 53 -14.10 6.86 19.05
N SER A 54 -13.78 5.80 18.32
CA SER A 54 -14.68 5.14 17.37
C SER A 54 -15.05 3.68 17.72
N PRO A 55 -15.19 3.26 19.01
CA PRO A 55 -15.61 1.90 19.34
C PRO A 55 -17.04 1.64 18.82
N GLY A 56 -17.26 0.47 18.22
CA GLY A 56 -18.53 0.11 17.56
C GLY A 56 -18.68 0.60 16.11
N GLY A 57 -17.69 1.33 15.58
CA GLY A 57 -17.60 1.73 14.18
C GLY A 57 -16.74 0.76 13.34
N PRO A 58 -15.85 1.24 12.45
CA PRO A 58 -14.94 0.37 11.69
C PRO A 58 -13.87 -0.32 12.56
N ILE A 59 -13.76 0.06 13.85
CA ILE A 59 -12.84 -0.54 14.82
C ILE A 59 -13.65 -1.35 15.85
N PRO A 60 -13.36 -2.66 16.01
CA PRO A 60 -14.01 -3.49 17.03
C PRO A 60 -13.73 -3.03 18.46
N ASP A 61 -14.63 -3.41 19.38
CA ASP A 61 -14.42 -3.25 20.81
C ASP A 61 -13.19 -4.03 21.31
N GLY A 62 -12.60 -3.60 22.43
CA GLY A 62 -11.40 -4.23 22.99
C GLY A 62 -10.10 -3.77 22.32
N LEU A 63 -10.11 -2.60 21.66
CA LEU A 63 -8.93 -1.96 21.10
C LEU A 63 -7.96 -1.53 22.22
N GLU A 64 -6.74 -2.02 22.13
CA GLU A 64 -5.58 -1.55 22.88
C GLU A 64 -4.57 -0.91 21.92
N ILE A 65 -4.12 0.29 22.25
CA ILE A 65 -3.04 0.98 21.53
C ILE A 65 -1.82 1.05 22.45
N ARG A 66 -0.74 0.36 22.10
CA ARG A 66 0.47 0.27 22.93
C ARG A 66 1.74 0.46 22.10
N ALA A 67 2.76 1.04 22.71
CA ALA A 67 4.11 1.01 22.16
C ALA A 67 4.69 -0.40 22.29
N GLU A 68 5.37 -0.87 21.26
CA GLU A 68 6.10 -2.14 21.23
C GLU A 68 7.37 -1.98 20.39
N THR A 69 8.31 -2.93 20.53
CA THR A 69 9.54 -2.95 19.73
C THR A 69 9.47 -4.09 18.73
N LEU A 70 9.54 -3.77 17.44
CA LEU A 70 9.62 -4.73 16.34
C LEU A 70 10.91 -4.52 15.55
N ALA A 71 11.72 -5.56 15.38
CA ALA A 71 13.01 -5.49 14.66
C ALA A 71 13.86 -4.26 15.06
N GLN A 72 14.01 -4.05 16.38
CA GLN A 72 14.75 -2.92 16.98
C GLN A 72 14.17 -1.52 16.71
N THR A 73 12.96 -1.44 16.15
CA THR A 73 12.23 -0.19 15.90
C THR A 73 11.09 -0.05 16.89
N GLU A 74 10.97 1.10 17.53
CA GLU A 74 9.81 1.43 18.36
C GLU A 74 8.62 1.76 17.47
N VAL A 75 7.51 1.07 17.70
CA VAL A 75 6.28 1.24 16.94
C VAL A 75 5.09 1.33 17.88
N THR A 76 3.99 1.90 17.40
CA THR A 76 2.69 1.87 18.08
C THR A 76 1.79 0.86 17.39
N ALA A 77 1.33 -0.14 18.13
CA ALA A 77 0.47 -1.20 17.61
C ALA A 77 -0.95 -1.09 18.14
N TRP A 78 -1.89 -1.32 17.25
CA TRP A 78 -3.32 -1.37 17.52
C TRP A 78 -3.73 -2.84 17.57
N THR A 79 -4.07 -3.32 18.74
CA THR A 79 -4.42 -4.72 18.97
C THR A 79 -5.82 -4.81 19.54
N VAL A 80 -6.68 -5.62 18.93
CA VAL A 80 -7.97 -5.98 19.52
C VAL A 80 -7.80 -7.27 20.30
N ARG A 81 -8.28 -7.27 21.54
CA ARG A 81 -8.31 -8.45 22.41
C ARG A 81 -9.75 -8.79 22.75
N SER A 82 -10.12 -10.04 22.50
CA SER A 82 -11.37 -10.66 22.91
C SER A 82 -11.08 -11.92 23.72
N GLN A 83 -12.12 -12.54 24.28
CA GLN A 83 -11.97 -13.75 25.09
C GLN A 83 -11.29 -14.92 24.36
N SER A 84 -11.41 -14.97 23.03
CA SER A 84 -10.91 -16.09 22.20
C SER A 84 -9.81 -15.69 21.22
N MET A 85 -9.55 -14.40 21.02
CA MET A 85 -8.67 -13.94 19.94
C MET A 85 -7.95 -12.64 20.29
N THR A 86 -6.66 -12.61 19.99
CA THR A 86 -5.84 -11.38 19.95
C THR A 86 -5.43 -11.13 18.51
N THR A 87 -5.67 -9.92 17.99
CA THR A 87 -5.42 -9.59 16.59
C THR A 87 -4.85 -8.19 16.47
N ARG A 88 -3.71 -8.07 15.79
CA ARG A 88 -3.15 -6.78 15.41
C ARG A 88 -3.92 -6.24 14.20
N LEU A 89 -4.48 -5.04 14.33
CA LEU A 89 -5.23 -4.36 13.28
C LEU A 89 -4.35 -3.43 12.46
N ALA A 90 -3.40 -2.76 13.12
CA ALA A 90 -2.47 -1.85 12.47
C ALA A 90 -1.21 -1.65 13.31
N THR A 91 -0.15 -1.21 12.65
CA THR A 91 1.06 -0.68 13.26
C THR A 91 1.39 0.63 12.61
N GLN A 92 1.86 1.59 13.40
CA GLN A 92 2.35 2.87 12.91
C GLN A 92 3.65 3.26 13.61
N GLY A 93 4.41 4.13 12.96
CA GLY A 93 5.69 4.59 13.50
C GLY A 93 6.52 5.27 12.43
N PHE A 94 7.84 5.12 12.55
CA PHE A 94 8.83 5.72 11.67
C PHE A 94 9.72 4.63 11.08
N LEU A 95 9.87 4.59 9.76
CA LEU A 95 10.85 3.72 9.07
C LEU A 95 12.25 4.32 9.09
N THR A 96 12.31 5.66 8.97
CA THR A 96 13.51 6.49 9.08
C THR A 96 13.15 7.75 9.88
N GLN A 97 14.09 8.65 10.12
CA GLN A 97 13.83 9.89 10.86
C GLN A 97 12.73 10.76 10.23
N ASP A 98 12.59 10.71 8.91
CA ASP A 98 11.71 11.56 8.10
C ASP A 98 10.55 10.82 7.43
N VAL A 99 10.51 9.48 7.50
CA VAL A 99 9.46 8.67 6.87
C VAL A 99 8.59 8.01 7.93
N LEU A 100 7.35 8.49 8.04
CA LEU A 100 6.32 7.84 8.85
C LEU A 100 5.66 6.71 8.06
N PHE A 101 5.14 5.73 8.77
CA PHE A 101 4.31 4.69 8.19
C PHE A 101 3.05 4.42 9.01
N TRP A 102 2.04 3.93 8.30
CA TRP A 102 0.93 3.17 8.87
C TRP A 102 0.76 1.90 8.04
N ALA A 103 0.68 0.74 8.68
CA ALA A 103 0.57 -0.55 8.02
C ALA A 103 -0.57 -1.36 8.65
N ALA A 104 -1.39 -1.99 7.82
CA ALA A 104 -2.47 -2.85 8.26
C ALA A 104 -1.91 -4.18 8.80
N GLY A 105 -2.48 -4.63 9.91
CA GLY A 105 -2.17 -5.90 10.56
C GLY A 105 -0.68 -6.11 10.81
N ASP A 106 -0.21 -7.32 10.50
CA ASP A 106 1.18 -7.71 10.67
C ASP A 106 2.07 -7.38 9.46
N LEU A 107 1.58 -6.61 8.48
CA LEU A 107 2.32 -6.29 7.26
C LEU A 107 3.67 -5.63 7.55
N ILE A 108 3.74 -4.86 8.64
CA ILE A 108 4.96 -4.17 9.07
C ILE A 108 6.16 -5.11 9.26
N THR A 109 5.93 -6.39 9.58
CA THR A 109 7.00 -7.39 9.74
C THR A 109 7.77 -7.67 8.44
N SER A 110 7.18 -7.34 7.29
CA SER A 110 7.83 -7.42 5.97
C SER A 110 8.53 -6.13 5.55
N LEU A 111 8.31 -5.04 6.28
CA LEU A 111 8.82 -3.70 6.00
C LEU A 111 9.85 -3.23 7.04
N LEU A 112 10.05 -4.00 8.11
CA LEU A 112 11.04 -3.74 9.15
C LEU A 112 12.11 -4.86 9.22
N PRO A 113 13.41 -4.52 9.28
CA PRO A 113 13.94 -3.17 9.09
C PRO A 113 13.65 -2.66 7.67
N ALA A 114 13.78 -1.34 7.45
CA ALA A 114 13.49 -0.72 6.16
C ALA A 114 14.17 -1.51 5.01
N PRO A 115 13.44 -1.87 3.94
CA PRO A 115 14.01 -2.66 2.85
C PRO A 115 15.24 -1.98 2.25
N SER A 116 16.29 -2.76 1.97
CA SER A 116 17.55 -2.25 1.42
C SER A 116 17.42 -1.69 0.00
N THR A 117 16.34 -2.03 -0.70
CA THR A 117 16.07 -1.57 -2.07
C THR A 117 14.77 -0.77 -2.10
N ALA A 118 14.87 0.50 -2.47
CA ALA A 118 13.69 1.35 -2.67
C ALA A 118 12.91 0.92 -3.92
N LEU A 119 11.61 1.20 -3.97
CA LEU A 119 10.79 0.94 -5.17
C LEU A 119 11.37 1.62 -6.42
N ALA A 120 11.89 2.84 -6.27
CA ALA A 120 12.56 3.60 -7.33
C ALA A 120 13.81 2.90 -7.89
N GLN A 121 14.40 1.96 -7.16
CA GLN A 121 15.55 1.16 -7.59
C GLN A 121 15.14 -0.16 -8.24
N SER A 122 13.87 -0.57 -8.14
CA SER A 122 13.37 -1.78 -8.78
C SER A 122 13.52 -1.69 -10.30
N PRO A 123 14.17 -2.68 -10.97
CA PRO A 123 14.29 -2.68 -12.42
C PRO A 123 12.95 -2.65 -13.15
N THR A 124 11.92 -3.30 -12.59
CA THR A 124 10.58 -3.31 -13.17
C THR A 124 9.90 -1.95 -13.05
N PHE A 125 9.98 -1.32 -11.88
CA PHE A 125 9.46 0.04 -11.68
C PHE A 125 10.16 1.03 -12.62
N ARG A 126 11.49 1.05 -12.62
CA ARG A 126 12.27 1.95 -13.48
C ARG A 126 11.96 1.80 -14.96
N ARG A 127 11.83 0.56 -15.46
CA ARG A 127 11.47 0.34 -16.87
C ARG A 127 10.09 0.88 -17.20
N LEU A 128 9.12 0.70 -16.30
CA LEU A 128 7.74 1.14 -16.51
C LEU A 128 7.55 2.65 -16.34
N THR A 129 8.40 3.32 -15.54
CA THR A 129 8.31 4.76 -15.32
C THR A 129 9.28 5.58 -16.16
N ALA A 130 10.32 4.98 -16.77
CA ALA A 130 11.30 5.70 -17.57
C ALA A 130 10.72 6.45 -18.79
N GLY A 131 9.60 5.98 -19.34
CA GLY A 131 8.92 6.63 -20.45
C GLY A 131 7.81 7.61 -20.04
N LEU A 132 7.55 7.76 -18.74
CA LEU A 132 6.52 8.68 -18.25
C LEU A 132 7.11 10.08 -18.02
N PRO A 133 6.31 11.17 -18.16
CA PRO A 133 6.74 12.52 -17.78
C PRO A 133 7.24 12.56 -16.33
N THR A 134 8.32 13.30 -16.06
CA THR A 134 8.85 13.46 -14.69
C THR A 134 8.20 14.61 -13.93
N THR A 135 7.73 15.65 -14.64
CA THR A 135 6.86 16.70 -14.09
C THR A 135 5.43 16.19 -14.12
N ASN A 136 4.98 15.60 -13.02
CA ASN A 136 3.68 14.94 -12.94
C ASN A 136 3.06 15.02 -11.53
N GLY A 137 1.83 14.55 -11.39
CA GLY A 137 1.09 14.50 -10.12
C GLY A 137 1.36 13.27 -9.25
N GLY A 138 2.37 12.46 -9.59
CA GLY A 138 2.69 11.18 -8.96
C GLY A 138 2.58 10.00 -9.93
N TYR A 139 3.02 8.83 -9.48
CA TYR A 139 2.96 7.59 -10.26
C TYR A 139 1.97 6.61 -9.65
N PHE A 140 1.06 6.09 -10.47
CA PHE A 140 0.40 4.82 -10.21
C PHE A 140 1.27 3.69 -10.76
N TYR A 141 1.49 2.66 -9.95
CA TYR A 141 2.25 1.49 -10.35
C TYR A 141 1.52 0.21 -9.93
N TRP A 142 1.38 -0.71 -10.87
CA TRP A 142 0.73 -1.99 -10.66
C TRP A 142 1.61 -3.15 -11.12
N HIS A 143 2.10 -3.93 -10.15
CA HIS A 143 2.80 -5.18 -10.44
C HIS A 143 1.79 -6.32 -10.67
N VAL A 144 1.28 -6.42 -11.91
CA VAL A 144 0.21 -7.34 -12.29
C VAL A 144 0.47 -8.76 -11.78
N GLY A 145 1.63 -9.36 -12.07
CA GLY A 145 1.92 -10.75 -11.65
C GLY A 145 1.82 -11.02 -10.15
N ALA A 146 2.21 -10.05 -9.30
CA ALA A 146 2.13 -10.21 -7.83
C ALA A 146 0.71 -9.98 -7.30
N SER A 147 -0.14 -9.30 -8.07
CA SER A 147 -1.49 -8.93 -7.67
C SER A 147 -2.58 -9.87 -8.15
N LEU A 148 -2.35 -10.63 -9.23
CA LEU A 148 -3.36 -11.51 -9.81
C LEU A 148 -3.92 -12.53 -8.81
N PRO A 149 -3.10 -13.17 -7.95
CA PRO A 149 -3.63 -14.06 -6.90
C PRO A 149 -4.53 -13.36 -5.89
N ILE A 150 -4.30 -12.06 -5.63
CA ILE A 150 -5.15 -11.25 -4.75
C ILE A 150 -6.50 -11.01 -5.45
N LEU A 151 -6.46 -10.61 -6.73
CA LEU A 151 -7.67 -10.39 -7.52
C LEU A 151 -8.52 -11.66 -7.60
N ASP A 152 -7.90 -12.81 -7.86
CA ASP A 152 -8.59 -14.11 -7.93
C ASP A 152 -9.27 -14.51 -6.62
N ARG A 153 -8.71 -14.10 -5.48
CA ARG A 153 -9.29 -14.34 -4.13
C ARG A 153 -10.42 -13.38 -3.80
N LEU A 154 -10.31 -12.11 -4.17
CA LEU A 154 -11.28 -11.08 -3.80
C LEU A 154 -12.53 -11.08 -4.69
N LEU A 155 -12.40 -11.49 -5.95
CA LEU A 155 -13.52 -11.47 -6.88
C LEU A 155 -14.46 -12.67 -6.67
N PRO A 156 -15.79 -12.45 -6.63
CA PRO A 156 -16.78 -13.52 -6.56
C PRO A 156 -16.68 -14.51 -7.73
N SER A 157 -17.11 -15.75 -7.51
CA SER A 157 -17.15 -16.80 -8.53
C SER A 157 -17.93 -16.39 -9.77
N GLU A 158 -19.03 -15.66 -9.59
CA GLU A 158 -19.95 -15.22 -10.63
C GLU A 158 -19.29 -14.22 -11.57
N LEU A 159 -18.44 -13.34 -11.02
CA LEU A 159 -17.70 -12.38 -11.84
C LEU A 159 -16.59 -13.08 -12.62
N LYS A 160 -15.92 -14.05 -11.98
CA LYS A 160 -14.81 -14.80 -12.59
C LYS A 160 -15.24 -15.71 -13.74
N SER A 161 -16.49 -16.13 -13.78
CA SER A 161 -17.06 -16.92 -14.88
C SER A 161 -17.57 -16.07 -16.04
N THR A 162 -17.58 -14.73 -15.93
CA THR A 162 -18.00 -13.87 -17.04
C THR A 162 -16.98 -13.91 -18.19
N PRO A 163 -17.44 -13.88 -19.46
CA PRO A 163 -16.54 -13.80 -20.61
C PRO A 163 -15.59 -12.59 -20.55
N ALA A 164 -16.08 -11.46 -20.04
CA ALA A 164 -15.29 -10.25 -19.86
C ALA A 164 -14.10 -10.47 -18.90
N TYR A 165 -14.32 -11.19 -17.79
CA TYR A 165 -13.23 -11.53 -16.88
C TYR A 165 -12.24 -12.49 -17.52
N THR A 166 -12.71 -13.56 -18.18
CA THR A 166 -11.81 -14.55 -18.81
C THR A 166 -10.95 -13.91 -19.89
N GLN A 167 -11.52 -13.05 -20.74
CA GLN A 167 -10.78 -12.33 -21.78
C GLN A 167 -9.81 -11.30 -21.17
N GLY A 168 -10.27 -10.52 -20.20
CA GLY A 168 -9.41 -9.59 -19.47
C GLY A 168 -8.26 -10.30 -18.77
N ARG A 169 -8.50 -11.50 -18.24
CA ARG A 169 -7.48 -12.31 -17.57
C ARG A 169 -6.38 -12.76 -18.52
N VAL A 170 -6.73 -13.20 -19.74
CA VAL A 170 -5.75 -13.53 -20.78
C VAL A 170 -4.83 -12.34 -21.07
N LEU A 171 -5.39 -11.13 -21.18
CA LEU A 171 -4.60 -9.91 -21.37
C LEU A 171 -3.69 -9.64 -20.16
N LEU A 172 -4.23 -9.72 -18.94
CA LEU A 172 -3.46 -9.51 -17.72
C LEU A 172 -2.34 -10.55 -17.54
N ASP A 173 -2.56 -11.79 -17.98
CA ASP A 173 -1.55 -12.84 -17.94
C ASP A 173 -0.39 -12.56 -18.91
N ALA A 174 -0.61 -11.80 -19.99
CA ALA A 174 0.45 -11.32 -20.88
C ALA A 174 1.18 -10.06 -20.34
N VAL A 175 0.57 -9.32 -19.40
CA VAL A 175 1.14 -8.10 -18.83
C VAL A 175 2.04 -8.42 -17.63
N ARG A 176 3.25 -7.86 -17.63
CA ARG A 176 4.18 -7.91 -16.49
C ARG A 176 3.83 -6.86 -15.44
N GLY A 177 3.52 -5.65 -15.90
CA GLY A 177 3.13 -4.53 -15.03
C GLY A 177 2.62 -3.35 -15.83
N LEU A 178 2.00 -2.41 -15.11
CA LEU A 178 1.44 -1.17 -15.62
C LEU A 178 1.95 -0.01 -14.77
N ALA A 179 2.25 1.11 -15.41
CA ALA A 179 2.43 2.40 -14.73
C ALA A 179 1.60 3.47 -15.43
N ALA A 180 1.09 4.42 -14.65
CA ALA A 180 0.37 5.55 -15.18
C ALA A 180 0.74 6.82 -14.42
N THR A 181 0.62 7.96 -15.07
CA THR A 181 0.78 9.26 -14.44
C THR A 181 -0.15 10.29 -15.09
N THR A 182 -0.37 11.39 -14.37
CA THR A 182 -1.12 12.54 -14.86
C THR A 182 -0.24 13.78 -14.83
N THR A 183 -0.28 14.56 -15.90
CA THR A 183 0.39 15.86 -15.98
C THR A 183 -0.64 16.94 -16.29
N ASN A 184 -0.73 17.95 -15.42
CA ASN A 184 -1.52 19.15 -15.71
C ASN A 184 -0.78 19.97 -16.77
N LEU A 185 -1.39 20.16 -17.93
CA LEU A 185 -0.83 21.00 -19.00
C LEU A 185 -1.25 22.46 -18.82
N ASP A 186 -2.47 22.68 -18.33
CA ASP A 186 -3.05 23.97 -17.95
C ASP A 186 -4.21 23.76 -16.95
N ASP A 187 -4.92 24.83 -16.57
CA ASP A 187 -6.02 24.81 -15.59
C ASP A 187 -7.23 23.97 -16.01
N ARG A 188 -7.32 23.53 -17.26
CA ARG A 188 -8.45 22.78 -17.83
C ARG A 188 -8.02 21.49 -18.54
N THR A 189 -6.73 21.25 -18.70
CA THR A 189 -6.20 20.13 -19.49
C THR A 189 -5.29 19.25 -18.64
N VAL A 190 -5.69 17.98 -18.51
CA VAL A 190 -4.88 16.94 -17.87
C VAL A 190 -4.50 15.90 -18.93
N ARG A 191 -3.20 15.63 -19.06
CA ARG A 191 -2.70 14.49 -19.84
C ARG A 191 -2.62 13.26 -18.94
N LEU A 192 -3.13 12.13 -19.42
CA LEU A 192 -2.95 10.82 -18.81
C LEU A 192 -1.99 9.99 -19.68
N ASP A 193 -0.86 9.60 -19.11
CA ASP A 193 0.13 8.73 -19.74
C ASP A 193 0.08 7.35 -19.09
N ILE A 194 -0.05 6.29 -19.89
CA ILE A 194 -0.12 4.90 -19.42
C ILE A 194 0.92 4.07 -20.18
N LEU A 195 1.76 3.35 -19.43
CA LEU A 195 2.73 2.41 -19.96
C LEU A 195 2.43 1.01 -19.45
N LEU A 196 2.48 0.03 -20.37
CA LEU A 196 2.35 -1.38 -20.06
C LEU A 196 3.64 -2.09 -20.49
N SER A 197 4.11 -3.02 -19.67
CA SER A 197 5.21 -3.91 -20.00
C SER A 197 4.64 -5.32 -20.18
N LEU A 198 4.94 -5.94 -21.32
CA LEU A 198 4.52 -7.31 -21.62
C LEU A 198 5.55 -8.32 -21.12
N LYS A 199 5.10 -9.54 -20.84
CA LYS A 199 5.98 -10.69 -20.62
C LYS A 199 6.60 -11.10 -21.97
N PRO A 200 7.83 -11.63 -21.97
CA PRO A 200 8.42 -12.22 -23.18
C PRO A 200 7.55 -13.36 -23.69
N THR A 201 7.48 -13.53 -25.00
CA THR A 201 6.94 -14.75 -25.60
C THR A 201 7.79 -15.94 -25.12
N PRO A 202 7.18 -17.05 -24.67
CA PRO A 202 7.92 -18.27 -24.39
C PRO A 202 8.75 -18.65 -25.61
N VAL A 203 10.05 -18.92 -25.42
CA VAL A 203 10.88 -19.50 -26.48
C VAL A 203 10.54 -20.99 -26.50
N GLU A 204 10.01 -21.48 -27.62
CA GLU A 204 9.78 -22.91 -27.88
C GLU A 204 11.09 -23.70 -27.94
#